data_AF-A0A0A0QT00-F1
#
_entry.id   AF-A0A0A0QT00-F1
#
_cell.length_a   1.000
_cell.length_b   1.000
_cell.length_c   1.000
_cell.angle_alpha   90.00
_cell.angle_beta   90.00
_cell.angle_gamma   90.00
#
_symmetry.space_group_name_H-M   'P 1'
#
loop_
_entity.id
_entity.type
_entity.pdbx_description
1 polymer ?
#
loop_
_entity_poly.entity_id
_entity_poly.type
_entity_poly.pdbx_seq_one_letter_code
_entity_poly.pdbx_strand_id
1 'polypeptide(L)'
;CDSDFCNKGEVEVPAVDQTPNGYICDECLTQQSSEACTPTGQAHCTGKQNTCSSFYGSALRTGGTLRSYSMKTCATPDSCDLYFPVATVFYGYHSQCVPAKKQ
;
A
#
# COMPACT_ATOMS: atom_id res chain seq x y z
N CYS A 1 -8.42 18.14 13.65
CA CYS A 1 -7.69 18.76 14.76
C CYS A 1 -7.24 20.13 14.31
N ASP A 2 -7.39 21.13 15.17
CA ASP A 2 -7.05 22.54 14.90
C ASP A 2 -6.43 23.26 16.12
N SER A 3 -5.94 22.52 17.13
CA SER A 3 -5.33 23.08 18.34
C SER A 3 -3.98 22.42 18.66
N ASP A 4 -3.15 23.11 19.45
CA ASP A 4 -1.86 22.59 19.89
C ASP A 4 -2.02 21.28 20.67
N PHE A 5 -1.17 20.29 20.35
CA PHE A 5 -1.15 18.96 20.96
C PHE A 5 -2.51 18.23 20.96
N CYS A 6 -3.41 18.53 20.03
CA CYS A 6 -4.73 17.91 19.90
C CYS A 6 -4.70 16.37 19.71
N ASN A 7 -3.61 15.85 19.16
CA ASN A 7 -3.40 14.45 18.82
C ASN A 7 -2.36 13.82 19.77
N LYS A 8 -2.14 14.44 20.94
CA LYS A 8 -1.32 13.87 22.01
C LYS A 8 -2.00 12.64 22.61
N GLY A 9 -1.19 11.78 23.20
CA GLY A 9 -1.64 10.54 23.83
C GLY A 9 -1.03 9.32 23.16
N GLU A 10 -1.28 8.16 23.74
CA GLU A 10 -0.85 6.89 23.17
C GLU A 10 -1.84 6.46 22.08
N VAL A 11 -1.30 5.87 21.02
CA VAL A 11 -2.10 5.26 19.95
C VAL A 11 -2.06 3.76 20.16
N GLU A 12 -3.22 3.15 20.41
CA GLU A 12 -3.35 1.70 20.41
C GLU A 12 -3.39 1.20 18.96
N VAL A 13 -2.36 0.47 18.55
CA VAL A 13 -2.31 -0.18 17.24
C VAL A 13 -2.64 -1.66 17.44
N PRO A 14 -3.72 -2.18 16.85
CA PRO A 14 -4.02 -3.61 16.89
C PRO A 14 -2.85 -4.43 16.36
N ALA A 15 -2.55 -5.56 17.01
CA ALA A 15 -1.55 -6.49 16.50
C ALA A 15 -1.94 -6.96 15.09
N VAL A 16 -0.97 -6.91 14.17
CA VAL A 16 -1.17 -7.40 12.80
C VAL A 16 -1.16 -8.93 12.82
N ASP A 17 -2.19 -9.55 12.26
CA ASP A 17 -2.22 -10.99 12.04
C ASP A 17 -1.26 -11.38 10.91
N GLN A 18 -0.12 -11.95 11.30
CA GLN A 18 0.92 -12.42 10.38
C GLN A 18 0.77 -13.90 10.00
N THR A 19 -0.34 -14.55 10.39
CA THR A 19 -0.59 -15.94 10.02
C THR A 19 -0.73 -16.04 8.50
N PRO A 20 0.09 -16.83 7.78
CA PRO A 20 -0.07 -17.02 6.35
C PRO A 20 -1.44 -17.61 6.03
N ASN A 21 -2.13 -17.04 5.05
CA ASN A 21 -3.50 -17.42 4.72
C ASN A 21 -3.63 -18.25 3.44
N GLY A 22 -2.50 -18.65 2.84
CA GLY A 22 -2.42 -19.44 1.63
C GLY A 22 -2.65 -18.67 0.33
N TYR A 23 -2.79 -17.34 0.38
CA TYR A 23 -2.79 -16.50 -0.81
C TYR A 23 -1.40 -15.96 -1.14
N ILE A 24 -1.14 -15.77 -2.42
CA ILE A 24 0.10 -15.21 -2.94
C ILE A 24 -0.16 -14.09 -3.96
N CYS A 25 0.75 -13.12 -3.98
CA CYS A 25 0.79 -12.01 -4.92
C CYS A 25 2.21 -11.83 -5.46
N ASP A 26 2.34 -11.29 -6.67
CA ASP A 26 3.62 -10.74 -7.13
C ASP A 26 4.08 -9.66 -6.16
N GLU A 27 5.38 -9.60 -5.89
CA GLU A 27 5.99 -8.61 -5.00
C GLU A 27 7.03 -7.79 -5.74
N CYS A 28 6.96 -6.47 -5.57
CA CYS A 28 8.06 -5.55 -5.81
C CYS A 28 7.82 -4.23 -5.07
N LEU A 29 8.89 -3.51 -4.75
CA LEU A 29 8.84 -2.14 -4.23
C LEU A 29 10.06 -1.36 -4.73
N THR A 30 9.82 -0.21 -5.34
CA THR A 30 10.87 0.74 -5.73
C THR A 30 10.38 2.17 -5.54
N GLN A 31 11.30 3.06 -5.18
CA GLN A 31 11.08 4.50 -5.08
C GLN A 31 11.81 5.30 -6.18
N GLN A 32 12.24 4.61 -7.24
CA GLN A 32 13.08 5.18 -8.31
C GLN A 32 12.36 5.22 -9.66
N SER A 33 11.18 4.64 -9.77
CA SER A 33 10.42 4.51 -11.01
C SER A 33 8.97 4.89 -10.79
N SER A 34 8.39 5.59 -11.76
CA SER A 34 6.95 5.82 -11.87
C SER A 34 6.29 4.83 -12.83
N GLU A 35 7.04 3.88 -13.37
CA GLU A 35 6.55 2.78 -14.21
C GLU A 35 6.39 1.50 -13.39
N ALA A 36 5.51 0.62 -13.85
CA ALA A 36 5.25 -0.68 -13.23
C ALA A 36 6.54 -1.49 -13.02
N CYS A 37 6.78 -1.91 -11.78
CA CYS A 37 7.93 -2.73 -11.44
C CYS A 37 7.77 -4.17 -11.91
N THR A 38 8.89 -4.72 -12.38
CA THR A 38 9.04 -6.17 -12.59
C THR A 38 9.01 -6.85 -11.22
N PRO A 39 8.18 -7.90 -11.03
CA PRO A 39 8.18 -8.69 -9.80
C PRO A 39 9.58 -9.22 -9.48
N THR A 40 10.00 -9.06 -8.23
CA THR A 40 11.25 -9.62 -7.70
C THR A 40 11.03 -10.88 -6.89
N GLY A 41 9.77 -11.19 -6.57
CA GLY A 41 9.39 -12.37 -5.79
C GLY A 41 7.88 -12.52 -5.67
N GLN A 42 7.47 -13.35 -4.71
CA GLN A 42 6.07 -13.56 -4.32
C GLN A 42 5.90 -13.22 -2.85
N ALA A 43 4.87 -12.42 -2.54
CA ALA A 43 4.44 -12.15 -1.19
C ALA A 43 3.45 -13.23 -0.74
N HIS A 44 3.75 -13.89 0.39
CA HIS A 44 2.79 -14.76 1.07
C HIS A 44 1.88 -13.90 1.93
N CYS A 45 0.61 -13.81 1.55
CA CYS A 45 -0.35 -12.95 2.22
C CYS A 45 -0.72 -13.49 3.61
N THR A 46 -1.04 -12.58 4.53
CA THR A 46 -1.35 -12.93 5.92
C THR A 46 -2.72 -12.45 6.37
N GLY A 47 -3.25 -13.08 7.40
CA GLY A 47 -4.54 -12.74 8.00
C GLY A 47 -5.65 -12.64 6.94
N LYS A 48 -6.24 -11.45 6.80
CA LYS A 48 -7.37 -11.20 5.88
C LYS A 48 -6.97 -10.72 4.48
N GLN A 49 -5.68 -10.64 4.16
CA GLN A 49 -5.21 -10.15 2.88
C GLN A 49 -5.46 -11.18 1.77
N ASN A 50 -6.49 -10.97 0.95
CA ASN A 50 -6.86 -11.89 -0.14
C ASN A 50 -6.94 -11.19 -1.50
N THR A 51 -6.34 -10.01 -1.60
CA THR A 51 -6.31 -9.16 -2.81
C THR A 51 -4.86 -8.78 -3.10
N CYS A 52 -4.47 -8.77 -4.36
CA CYS A 52 -3.20 -8.21 -4.81
C CYS A 52 -3.40 -6.77 -5.24
N SER A 53 -2.67 -5.86 -4.63
CA SER A 53 -2.62 -4.44 -5.01
C SER A 53 -1.37 -4.16 -5.81
N SER A 54 -1.51 -3.34 -6.85
CA SER A 54 -0.42 -2.78 -7.63
C SER A 54 -0.59 -1.28 -7.76
N PHE A 55 0.50 -0.55 -7.61
CA PHE A 55 0.54 0.89 -7.75
C PHE A 55 1.82 1.29 -8.46
N TYR A 56 1.74 2.22 -9.41
CA TYR A 56 2.91 2.94 -9.90
C TYR A 56 2.54 4.38 -10.21
N GLY A 57 3.50 5.30 -10.07
CA GLY A 57 3.29 6.72 -10.34
C GLY A 57 4.18 7.58 -9.46
N SER A 58 3.86 8.86 -9.35
CA SER A 58 4.58 9.78 -8.47
C SER A 58 3.68 10.30 -7.36
N ALA A 59 4.25 10.49 -6.17
CA ALA A 59 3.55 11.00 -5.01
C ALA A 59 4.32 12.16 -4.38
N LEU A 60 3.58 13.18 -3.96
CA LEU A 60 4.09 14.31 -3.21
C LEU A 60 3.34 14.36 -1.88
N ARG A 61 4.08 14.30 -0.77
CA ARG A 61 3.54 14.66 0.55
C ARG A 61 3.78 16.14 0.80
N THR A 62 2.83 16.83 1.40
CA THR A 62 2.97 18.27 1.73
C THR A 62 4.25 18.51 2.54
N GLY A 63 5.06 19.48 2.11
CA GLY A 63 6.37 19.77 2.72
C GLY A 63 7.51 18.82 2.31
N GLY A 64 7.23 17.81 1.48
CA GLY A 64 8.21 16.88 0.94
C GLY A 64 8.61 17.20 -0.50
N THR A 65 9.39 16.28 -1.09
CA THR A 65 9.77 16.29 -2.51
C THR A 65 8.96 15.25 -3.26
N LEU A 66 8.67 15.51 -4.54
CA LEU A 66 8.04 14.54 -5.43
C LEU A 66 8.91 13.28 -5.53
N ARG A 67 8.31 12.12 -5.29
CA ARG A 67 8.98 10.82 -5.38
C ARG A 67 8.17 9.89 -6.26
N SER A 68 8.88 9.11 -7.08
CA SER A 68 8.26 8.06 -7.85
C SER A 68 8.16 6.79 -7.01
N TYR A 69 7.09 6.04 -7.17
CA TYR A 69 6.85 4.77 -6.49
C TYR A 69 6.32 3.76 -7.49
N SER A 70 6.77 2.52 -7.36
CA SER A 70 6.08 1.38 -7.92
C SER A 70 6.10 0.23 -6.93
N MET A 71 4.96 -0.42 -6.74
CA MET A 71 4.80 -1.54 -5.83
C MET A 71 3.77 -2.56 -6.30
N LYS A 72 3.98 -3.82 -5.88
CA LYS A 72 2.99 -4.90 -5.90
C LYS A 72 3.00 -5.58 -4.53
N THR A 73 1.85 -5.82 -3.93
CA THR A 73 1.74 -6.32 -2.55
C THR A 73 0.40 -6.99 -2.25
N CYS A 74 0.33 -7.68 -1.11
CA CYS A 74 -0.92 -8.19 -0.55
C CYS A 74 -1.71 -7.07 0.12
N ALA A 75 -3.01 -7.07 -0.07
CA ALA A 75 -3.95 -6.08 0.42
C ALA A 75 -5.23 -6.76 0.92
N THR A 76 -5.95 -6.08 1.80
CA THR A 76 -7.33 -6.42 2.13
C THR A 76 -8.27 -5.74 1.13
N PRO A 77 -9.46 -6.28 0.84
CA PRO A 77 -10.37 -5.68 -0.15
C PRO A 77 -10.75 -4.24 0.18
N ASP A 78 -10.95 -3.94 1.46
CA ASP A 78 -11.29 -2.60 1.96
C ASP A 78 -10.18 -1.57 1.72
N SER A 79 -8.91 -1.98 1.75
CA SER A 79 -7.82 -1.05 1.45
C SER A 79 -7.78 -0.63 -0.01
N CYS A 80 -8.36 -1.42 -0.92
CA CYS A 80 -8.51 -1.08 -2.32
C CYS A 80 -9.68 -0.11 -2.57
N ASP A 81 -10.75 -0.21 -1.78
CA ASP A 81 -11.95 0.63 -1.92
C ASP A 81 -11.82 1.98 -1.21
N LEU A 82 -11.10 2.01 -0.08
CA LEU A 82 -11.04 3.15 0.84
C LEU A 82 -9.75 3.97 0.74
N TYR A 83 -8.89 3.72 -0.25
CA TYR A 83 -7.61 4.44 -0.35
C TYR A 83 -7.82 5.91 -0.73
N PHE A 84 -8.10 6.74 0.28
CA PHE A 84 -8.19 8.17 0.16
C PHE A 84 -6.88 8.79 0.65
N PRO A 85 -6.05 9.35 -0.26
CA PRO A 85 -4.76 9.90 0.14
C PRO A 85 -4.95 11.22 0.88
N VAL A 86 -5.04 11.17 2.20
CA VAL A 86 -5.03 12.37 3.05
C VAL A 86 -3.62 12.97 3.00
N ALA A 87 -3.52 14.23 2.59
CA ALA A 87 -2.27 14.99 2.50
C ALA A 87 -1.18 14.41 1.56
N THR A 88 -1.54 13.46 0.69
CA THR A 88 -0.67 12.94 -0.37
C THR A 88 -1.30 13.24 -1.72
N VAL A 89 -0.56 13.85 -2.63
CA VAL A 89 -1.02 14.11 -4.00
C VAL A 89 -0.33 13.13 -4.94
N PHE A 90 -1.11 12.38 -5.73
CA PHE A 90 -0.58 11.48 -6.74
C PHE A 90 -0.61 12.12 -8.13
N TYR A 91 0.43 11.86 -8.92
CA TYR A 91 0.61 12.36 -10.28
C TYR A 91 0.89 11.21 -11.22
N GLY A 92 0.17 11.16 -12.35
CA GLY A 92 0.38 10.16 -13.40
C GLY A 92 0.42 8.74 -12.86
N TYR A 93 -0.51 8.41 -11.96
CA TYR A 93 -0.50 7.14 -11.25
C TYR A 93 -1.48 6.14 -11.86
N HIS A 94 -1.17 4.88 -11.66
CA HIS A 94 -2.06 3.75 -11.88
C HIS A 94 -2.14 2.93 -10.60
N SER A 95 -3.35 2.57 -10.22
CA SER A 95 -3.63 1.70 -9.08
C SER A 95 -4.60 0.61 -9.50
N GLN A 96 -4.29 -0.63 -9.20
CA GLN A 96 -5.16 -1.76 -9.53
C GLN A 96 -5.15 -2.77 -8.40
N CYS A 97 -6.34 -3.27 -8.08
CA CYS A 97 -6.53 -4.40 -7.20
C CYS A 97 -7.18 -5.56 -7.95
N VAL A 98 -6.66 -6.77 -7.74
CA VAL A 98 -7.18 -8.02 -8.32
C VAL A 98 -7.21 -9.11 -7.26
N PRO A 99 -8.12 -10.10 -7.36
CA PRO A 99 -8.13 -11.23 -6.43
C PRO A 99 -6.77 -11.93 -6.35
N ALA A 100 -6.33 -12.27 -5.14
CA ALA A 100 -5.08 -13.00 -4.95
C ALA A 100 -5.21 -14.47 -5.37
N LYS A 101 -4.09 -15.07 -5.77
CA LYS A 101 -4.04 -16.49 -6.16
C LYS A 101 -3.87 -17.34 -4.91
N LYS A 102 -4.55 -18.49 -4.84
CA LYS A 102 -4.25 -19.51 -3.82
C LYS A 102 -2.98 -20.26 -4.22
N GLN A 103 -2.12 -20.47 -3.24
CA GLN A 103 -0.97 -21.35 -3.32
C GLN A 103 -1.39 -22.82 -3.23
#